data_AF-A0AAC9I8M2-F1
#
_entry.id   AF-A0AAC9I8M2-F1
#
_cell.length_a   1.000
_cell.length_b   1.000
_cell.length_c   1.000
_cell.angle_alpha   90.00
_cell.angle_beta   90.00
_cell.angle_gamma   90.00
#
_symmetry.space_group_name_H-M   'P 1'
#
loop_
_entity.id
_entity.type
_entity.pdbx_description
1 polymer ?
#
loop_
_entity_poly.entity_id
_entity_poly.type
_entity_poly.pdbx_seq_one_letter_code
_entity_poly.pdbx_strand_id
1 'polypeptide(L)'
;MEKITVIPLKKNLSLFFSLVFIMLAIANANSQTVKYDSVTKKKYILVDVQKTYERIANQGYGSLEVYEFLGNYYYENNNPKKSKLYFDKLFGNYSLSQISPKSKERYQVMSK
;
A
#
# COMPACT_ATOMS: atom_id res chain seq x y z
N MET A 1 -8.04 63.01 45.35
CA MET A 1 -7.74 61.62 45.73
C MET A 1 -8.59 60.71 44.87
N GLU A 2 -7.96 60.01 43.93
CA GLU A 2 -8.61 59.12 42.97
C GLU A 2 -9.00 57.81 43.68
N LYS A 3 -10.28 57.43 43.63
CA LYS A 3 -10.76 56.18 44.24
C LYS A 3 -10.41 55.03 43.30
N ILE A 4 -9.42 54.23 43.69
CA ILE A 4 -9.13 52.95 43.02
C ILE A 4 -10.29 52.00 43.31
N THR A 5 -11.14 51.76 42.31
CA THR A 5 -12.22 50.78 42.37
C THR A 5 -11.64 49.38 42.21
N VAL A 6 -11.45 48.67 43.32
CA VAL A 6 -11.14 47.23 43.32
C VAL A 6 -12.38 46.44 42.92
N ILE A 7 -12.38 45.93 41.69
CA ILE A 7 -13.47 45.09 41.16
C ILE A 7 -13.31 43.68 41.76
N PRO A 8 -14.33 43.12 42.45
CA PRO A 8 -14.20 41.84 43.12
C PRO A 8 -14.07 40.66 42.13
N LEU A 9 -12.94 39.95 42.23
CA LEU A 9 -12.53 38.83 41.34
C LEU A 9 -13.61 37.73 41.18
N LYS A 10 -14.42 37.48 42.23
CA LYS A 10 -15.48 36.45 42.23
C LYS A 10 -16.58 36.66 41.19
N LYS A 11 -16.92 37.91 40.87
CA LYS A 11 -18.01 38.22 39.92
C LYS A 11 -17.59 37.92 38.48
N ASN A 12 -16.31 38.09 38.17
CA ASN A 12 -15.73 37.83 36.85
C ASN A 12 -15.42 36.34 36.64
N LEU A 13 -15.20 35.58 37.72
CA LEU A 13 -14.94 34.14 37.65
C LEU A 13 -16.18 33.36 37.17
N SER A 14 -17.37 33.69 37.69
CA SER A 14 -18.62 33.06 37.24
C SER A 14 -18.92 33.38 35.77
N LEU A 15 -18.65 34.61 35.33
CA LEU A 15 -18.80 35.03 33.93
C LEU A 15 -17.76 34.35 33.01
N PHE A 16 -16.56 34.10 33.52
CA PHE A 16 -15.54 33.36 32.77
C PHE A 16 -15.94 31.90 32.56
N PHE A 17 -16.44 31.23 33.60
CA PHE A 17 -16.93 29.85 33.48
C PHE A 17 -18.13 29.73 32.55
N SER A 18 -19.07 30.68 32.57
CA SER A 18 -20.20 30.64 31.63
C SER A 18 -19.74 30.83 30.18
N LEU A 19 -18.78 31.72 29.93
CA LEU A 19 -18.21 31.93 28.60
C LEU A 19 -17.50 30.68 28.07
N VAL A 20 -16.73 29.99 28.91
CA VAL A 20 -16.04 28.74 28.55
C VAL A 20 -17.06 27.65 28.18
N PHE A 21 -18.13 27.48 28.96
CA PHE A 21 -19.18 26.50 28.65
C PHE A 21 -19.89 26.77 27.32
N ILE A 22 -20.14 28.05 26.99
CA ILE A 22 -20.72 28.44 25.70
C ILE A 22 -19.78 28.09 24.55
N MET A 23 -18.47 28.33 24.71
CA MET A 23 -17.47 28.00 23.68
C MET A 23 -17.35 26.48 23.45
N LEU A 24 -17.43 25.66 24.50
CA LEU A 24 -17.46 24.20 24.36
C LEU A 24 -18.73 23.71 23.64
N ALA A 25 -19.87 24.37 23.85
CA ALA A 25 -21.13 23.99 23.20
C ALA A 25 -21.13 24.25 21.68
N ILE A 26 -20.31 25.19 21.20
CA ILE A 26 -20.21 25.54 19.77
C ILE A 26 -19.07 24.77 19.09
N ALA A 27 -18.17 24.14 19.85
CA ALA A 27 -17.08 23.30 19.36
C ALA A 27 -17.58 21.94 18.82
N ASN A 28 -18.39 21.98 17.76
CA ASN A 28 -18.72 20.79 16.99
C ASN A 28 -17.53 20.44 16.09
N ALA A 29 -16.86 19.32 16.40
CA ALA A 29 -15.80 18.79 15.57
C ALA A 29 -16.40 18.31 14.24
N ASN A 30 -16.29 19.13 13.19
CA ASN A 30 -16.51 18.69 11.83
C ASN A 30 -15.35 17.78 11.44
N SER A 31 -15.42 16.51 11.83
CA SER A 31 -14.55 15.48 11.27
C SER A 31 -14.78 15.45 9.77
N GLN A 32 -13.71 15.45 8.99
CA GLN A 32 -13.82 15.29 7.54
C GLN A 32 -14.56 13.97 7.29
N THR A 33 -15.79 14.06 6.80
CA THR A 33 -16.50 12.89 6.29
C THR A 33 -15.72 12.42 5.08
N VAL A 34 -14.91 11.38 5.28
CA VAL A 34 -14.22 10.70 4.20
C VAL A 34 -15.32 10.25 3.24
N LYS A 35 -15.40 10.90 2.08
CA LYS A 35 -16.21 10.39 0.96
C LYS A 35 -15.56 9.08 0.55
N TYR A 36 -16.06 7.98 1.08
CA TYR A 36 -15.71 6.67 0.61
C TYR A 36 -16.31 6.55 -0.79
N ASP A 37 -15.44 6.60 -1.78
CA ASP A 37 -15.82 6.18 -3.13
C ASP A 37 -16.39 4.76 -3.00
N SER A 38 -17.62 4.56 -3.44
CA SER A 38 -18.39 3.32 -3.27
C SER A 38 -17.85 2.18 -4.12
N VAL A 39 -16.72 2.38 -4.80
CA VAL A 39 -15.96 1.36 -5.50
C VAL A 39 -15.21 0.50 -4.48
N THR A 40 -15.97 -0.39 -3.83
CA THR A 40 -15.47 -1.69 -3.37
C THR A 40 -14.19 -1.59 -2.53
N LYS A 41 -14.29 -1.22 -1.25
CA LYS A 41 -13.22 -1.45 -0.26
C LYS A 41 -12.83 -2.93 -0.25
N LYS A 42 -11.90 -3.33 -1.10
CA LYS A 42 -11.16 -4.59 -0.94
C LYS A 42 -10.26 -4.35 0.28
N LYS A 43 -10.65 -4.94 1.41
CA LYS A 43 -9.97 -4.89 2.71
C LYS A 43 -8.49 -5.33 2.66
N TYR A 44 -8.11 -5.96 1.55
CA TYR A 44 -6.74 -6.17 1.11
C TYR A 44 -6.66 -5.46 -0.23
N ILE A 45 -5.77 -4.47 -0.37
CA ILE A 45 -5.35 -4.04 -1.70
C ILE A 45 -4.88 -5.34 -2.35
N LEU A 46 -5.62 -5.86 -3.35
CA LEU A 46 -5.17 -7.02 -4.11
C LEU A 46 -3.89 -6.57 -4.79
N VAL A 47 -2.76 -6.89 -4.17
CA VAL A 47 -1.47 -6.63 -4.76
C VAL A 47 -1.43 -7.48 -6.01
N ASP A 48 -1.37 -6.80 -7.14
CA ASP A 48 -1.14 -7.45 -8.42
C ASP A 48 0.28 -8.03 -8.37
N VAL A 49 0.37 -9.31 -7.99
CA VAL A 49 1.63 -10.01 -7.74
C VAL A 49 2.50 -9.95 -8.99
N GLN A 50 1.89 -10.16 -10.17
CA GLN A 50 2.55 -10.04 -11.45
C GLN A 50 3.21 -8.66 -11.62
N LYS A 51 2.44 -7.58 -11.51
CA LYS A 51 3.00 -6.22 -11.68
C LYS A 51 4.07 -5.88 -10.65
N THR A 52 3.91 -6.37 -9.43
CA THR A 52 4.89 -6.16 -8.36
C THR A 52 6.20 -6.87 -8.67
N TYR A 53 6.11 -8.12 -9.10
CA TYR A 53 7.28 -8.93 -9.47
C TYR A 53 7.97 -8.40 -10.74
N GLU A 54 7.20 -7.91 -11.72
CA GLU A 54 7.77 -7.20 -12.87
C GLU A 54 8.57 -5.98 -12.46
N ARG A 55 8.03 -5.16 -11.54
CA ARG A 55 8.73 -3.99 -11.03
C ARG A 55 10.05 -4.39 -10.37
N ILE A 56 10.02 -5.39 -9.49
CA ILE A 56 11.20 -5.91 -8.79
C ILE A 56 12.24 -6.41 -9.81
N ALA A 57 11.81 -7.21 -10.78
CA ALA A 57 12.68 -7.74 -11.84
C ALA A 57 13.29 -6.64 -12.73
N ASN A 58 12.52 -5.58 -13.04
CA ASN A 58 12.97 -4.45 -13.85
C ASN A 58 13.95 -3.54 -13.10
N GLN A 59 13.84 -3.48 -11.77
CA GLN A 59 14.80 -2.77 -10.92
C GLN A 59 16.11 -3.55 -10.69
N GLY A 60 16.24 -4.75 -11.26
CA GLY A 60 17.42 -5.60 -11.10
C GLY A 60 17.42 -6.47 -9.84
N TYR A 61 16.37 -6.41 -9.02
CA TYR A 61 16.24 -7.16 -7.77
C TYR A 61 15.52 -8.51 -7.94
N GLY A 62 15.60 -9.11 -9.13
CA GLY A 62 14.89 -10.37 -9.38
C GLY A 62 15.52 -11.54 -8.61
N SER A 63 14.67 -12.29 -7.92
CA SER A 63 15.03 -13.52 -7.22
C SER A 63 14.61 -14.76 -8.01
N LEU A 64 15.01 -15.94 -7.52
CA LEU A 64 14.55 -17.23 -8.04
C LEU A 64 13.02 -17.28 -8.11
N GLU A 65 12.36 -16.94 -7.00
CA GLU A 65 10.90 -16.93 -6.89
C GLU A 65 10.25 -15.96 -7.88
N VAL A 66 10.82 -14.76 -8.04
CA VAL A 66 10.29 -13.72 -8.94
C VAL A 66 10.39 -14.17 -10.40
N TYR A 67 11.55 -14.66 -10.85
CA TYR A 67 11.71 -15.10 -12.23
C TYR A 67 10.92 -16.37 -12.53
N GLU A 68 10.87 -17.30 -11.58
CA GLU A 68 10.09 -18.53 -11.70
C GLU A 68 8.59 -18.25 -11.77
N PHE A 69 8.07 -17.36 -10.92
CA PHE A 69 6.67 -16.93 -10.99
C PHE A 69 6.38 -16.27 -12.34
N LEU A 70 7.17 -15.28 -12.76
CA LEU A 70 6.90 -14.52 -13.98
C LEU A 70 7.04 -15.38 -15.24
N GLY A 71 8.03 -16.28 -15.31
CA GLY A 71 8.20 -17.22 -16.41
C GLY A 71 6.98 -18.12 -16.56
N ASN A 72 6.49 -18.69 -15.46
CA ASN A 72 5.30 -19.55 -15.44
C ASN A 72 4.00 -18.79 -15.73
N TYR A 73 3.82 -17.62 -15.11
CA TYR A 73 2.65 -16.78 -15.33
C TYR A 73 2.48 -16.45 -16.82
N TYR A 74 3.57 -16.01 -17.46
CA TYR A 74 3.50 -15.66 -18.87
C TYR A 74 3.40 -16.85 -19.82
N TYR A 75 3.88 -18.02 -19.39
CA TYR A 75 3.65 -19.28 -20.12
C TYR A 75 2.16 -19.60 -20.15
N GLU A 76 1.51 -19.58 -18.99
CA GLU A 76 0.07 -19.88 -18.84
C GLU A 76 -0.81 -18.87 -19.58
N ASN A 77 -0.34 -17.63 -19.70
CA ASN A 77 -1.06 -16.54 -20.35
C ASN A 77 -0.70 -16.38 -21.84
N ASN A 78 -0.14 -17.41 -22.48
CA ASN A 78 0.20 -17.44 -23.91
C ASN A 78 1.06 -16.25 -24.37
N ASN A 79 1.99 -15.79 -23.51
CA ASN A 79 2.97 -14.76 -23.84
C ASN A 79 4.38 -15.37 -23.89
N PRO A 80 4.73 -16.08 -24.97
CA PRO A 80 5.98 -16.82 -25.06
C PRO A 80 7.21 -15.90 -24.98
N LYS A 81 7.10 -14.68 -25.50
CA LYS A 81 8.19 -13.69 -25.46
C LYS A 81 8.57 -13.31 -24.03
N LYS A 82 7.58 -12.94 -23.20
CA LYS A 82 7.85 -12.57 -21.80
C LYS A 82 8.18 -13.79 -20.95
N SER A 83 7.54 -14.93 -21.19
CA SER A 83 7.85 -16.17 -20.50
C SER A 83 9.31 -16.57 -20.72
N LYS A 84 9.77 -16.57 -21.98
CA LYS A 84 11.16 -16.89 -22.33
C LYS A 84 12.13 -15.89 -21.69
N LEU A 85 11.82 -14.60 -21.72
CA LEU A 85 12.66 -13.57 -21.07
C LEU A 85 12.92 -13.89 -19.59
N TYR A 86 11.89 -14.25 -18.83
CA TYR A 86 12.06 -14.52 -17.40
C TYR A 86 12.64 -15.91 -17.13
N PHE A 87 12.33 -16.92 -17.95
CA PHE A 87 13.02 -18.21 -17.86
C PHE A 87 14.50 -18.10 -18.23
N ASP A 88 14.88 -17.38 -19.29
CA ASP A 88 16.29 -17.14 -19.63
C ASP A 88 17.04 -16.52 -18.42
N LYS A 89 16.41 -15.59 -17.69
CA LYS A 89 16.96 -15.04 -16.43
C LYS A 89 17.00 -16.08 -15.31
N LEU A 90 15.99 -16.91 -15.15
CA LEU A 90 15.94 -17.95 -14.13
C LEU A 90 17.05 -19.00 -14.35
N PHE A 91 17.10 -19.59 -15.54
CA PHE A 91 18.05 -20.64 -15.90
C PHE A 91 19.48 -20.12 -16.10
N GLY A 92 19.65 -18.81 -16.37
CA GLY A 92 20.97 -18.17 -16.44
C GLY A 92 21.59 -17.84 -15.08
N ASN A 93 20.78 -17.65 -14.03
CA ASN A 93 21.27 -17.21 -12.71
C ASN A 93 21.16 -18.27 -11.60
N TYR A 94 20.42 -19.36 -11.82
CA TYR A 94 20.15 -20.35 -10.78
C TYR A 94 20.42 -21.79 -11.25
N SER A 95 20.86 -22.64 -10.32
CA SER A 95 21.14 -24.04 -10.60
C SER A 95 19.86 -24.85 -10.80
N LEU A 96 19.91 -25.88 -11.66
CA LEU A 96 18.77 -26.75 -11.91
C LEU A 96 18.21 -27.41 -10.64
N SER A 97 19.02 -27.66 -9.61
CA SER A 97 18.53 -28.21 -8.34
C SER A 97 17.54 -27.29 -7.60
N GLN A 98 17.62 -25.98 -7.83
CA GLN A 98 16.79 -24.97 -7.14
C GLN A 98 15.48 -24.67 -7.88
N ILE A 99 15.45 -24.90 -9.18
CA ILE A 99 14.31 -24.59 -10.04
C ILE A 99 13.27 -25.71 -9.95
N SER A 100 11.98 -25.37 -9.95
CA SER A 100 10.92 -26.38 -9.90
C SER A 100 10.89 -27.27 -11.15
N PRO A 101 10.43 -28.54 -11.05
CA PRO A 101 10.25 -29.41 -12.21
C PRO A 101 9.36 -28.80 -13.29
N LYS A 102 8.27 -28.12 -12.88
CA LYS A 102 7.32 -27.45 -13.78
C LYS A 102 7.99 -26.42 -14.67
N SER A 103 8.86 -25.57 -14.09
CA SER A 103 9.61 -24.56 -14.86
C SER A 103 10.62 -25.20 -15.82
N LYS A 104 11.27 -26.29 -15.42
CA LYS A 104 12.21 -27.04 -16.29
C LYS A 104 11.51 -27.60 -17.51
N GLU A 105 10.38 -28.27 -17.32
CA GLU A 105 9.59 -28.85 -18.39
C GLU A 105 9.15 -27.78 -19.40
N ARG A 106 8.57 -26.68 -18.90
CA ARG A 106 8.09 -25.58 -19.74
C ARG A 106 9.21 -24.93 -20.54
N TYR A 107 10.35 -24.67 -19.90
CA TYR A 107 11.49 -24.06 -20.58
C TYR A 107 12.07 -24.98 -21.66
N GLN A 108 12.14 -26.30 -21.41
CA GLN A 108 12.56 -27.28 -22.41
C GLN A 108 11.65 -27.25 -23.65
N VAL A 109 10.32 -27.18 -23.45
CA VAL A 109 9.36 -27.09 -24.57
C VAL A 109 9.56 -25.81 -25.38
N MET A 110 9.84 -24.69 -24.73
CA MET A 110 10.07 -23.39 -25.40
C MET A 110 11.41 -23.28 -26.13
N SER A 111 12.39 -24.11 -25.75
CA SER A 111 13.73 -24.14 -26.34
C SER A 111 13.85 -25.04 -27.57
N LYS A 112 12.78 -25.78 -27.91
CA LYS A 112 12.66 -26.57 -29.13
C LYS A 112 12.11 -25.73 -30.28
#